data_AF-A0A6A8Q2H9-F1
#
_entry.id   AF-A0A6A8Q2H9-F1
#
_cell.length_a   1.000
_cell.length_b   1.000
_cell.length_c   1.000
_cell.angle_alpha   90.00
_cell.angle_beta   90.00
_cell.angle_gamma   90.00
#
_symmetry.space_group_name_H-M   'P 1'
#
loop_
_entity.id
_entity.type
_entity.pdbx_description
1 polymer ?
#
loop_
_entity_poly.entity_id
_entity_poly.type
_entity_poly.pdbx_seq_one_letter_code
_entity_poly.pdbx_strand_id
1 'polypeptide(L)'
;MEEIKMKTALNNYHNFLFKVTAKKKSTIIIPIILLLCSLILCFVFVGTKPAPRYFNVIIFAYTLVAILFTVLYGSLKSLNIFKDLEQDGIELIIFSKPISRKAIIWGKILSFNSLGLIWTLFAFVSSIIVYSQVSKGNMFGYLVLLSLVAHFLAYTIFGYIAALIAYKVNQKIAITVPIIIFAPMAIGGGFIFANSTSTNENFAHYINSKYKYHRAGNEVNSEVFYLNKNDDKYYLVPNGINNNKFSDVQNQYLNLAWKYSNSSANEWQKYSWLAMPYQFVDIFNIENQNIFSNLSSDSINNSLSNYLYY
;
A
#
# COMPACT_ATOMS: atom_id res chain seq x y z
N MET A 1 -36.45 -20.48 -20.85
CA MET A 1 -36.81 -21.34 -19.69
C MET A 1 -35.56 -21.94 -19.01
N GLU A 2 -34.56 -22.40 -19.76
CA GLU A 2 -33.26 -22.84 -19.19
C GLU A 2 -32.47 -21.72 -18.49
N GLU A 3 -32.44 -20.51 -19.05
CA GLU A 3 -31.72 -19.38 -18.45
C GLU A 3 -32.28 -18.99 -17.07
N ILE A 4 -33.61 -19.04 -16.92
CA ILE A 4 -34.30 -18.80 -15.64
C ILE A 4 -33.94 -19.90 -14.63
N LYS A 5 -33.95 -21.17 -15.05
CA LYS A 5 -33.52 -22.29 -14.19
C LYS A 5 -32.05 -22.14 -13.76
N MET A 6 -31.18 -21.69 -14.66
CA MET A 6 -29.76 -21.44 -14.37
C MET A 6 -29.57 -20.30 -13.34
N LYS A 7 -30.28 -19.17 -13.51
CA LYS A 7 -30.25 -18.04 -12.55
C LYS A 7 -30.74 -18.47 -11.16
N THR A 8 -31.82 -19.22 -11.08
CA THR A 8 -32.35 -19.73 -9.81
C THR A 8 -31.40 -20.72 -9.14
N ALA A 9 -30.79 -21.64 -9.91
CA ALA A 9 -29.81 -22.59 -9.39
C ALA A 9 -28.56 -21.89 -8.84
N LEU A 10 -28.04 -20.89 -9.57
CA LEU A 10 -26.90 -20.08 -9.13
C LEU A 10 -27.20 -19.33 -7.83
N ASN A 11 -28.36 -18.66 -7.73
CA ASN A 11 -28.73 -17.91 -6.53
C ASN A 11 -28.91 -18.85 -5.31
N ASN A 12 -29.54 -20.00 -5.52
CA ASN A 12 -29.72 -21.00 -4.46
C ASN A 12 -28.37 -21.55 -3.97
N TYR A 13 -27.45 -21.84 -4.89
CA TYR A 13 -26.13 -22.33 -4.55
C TYR A 13 -25.29 -21.27 -3.82
N HIS A 14 -25.30 -20.03 -4.33
CA HIS A 14 -24.68 -18.88 -3.68
C HIS A 14 -25.18 -18.72 -2.23
N ASN A 15 -26.50 -18.73 -2.02
CA ASN A 15 -27.11 -18.57 -0.71
C ASN A 15 -26.76 -19.72 0.25
N PHE A 16 -26.71 -20.95 -0.26
CA PHE A 16 -26.27 -22.11 0.51
C PHE A 16 -24.82 -21.92 0.99
N LEU A 17 -23.90 -21.64 0.07
CA LEU A 17 -22.48 -21.43 0.38
C LEU A 17 -22.25 -20.27 1.35
N PHE A 18 -22.95 -19.17 1.13
CA PHE A 18 -22.90 -18.00 2.00
C PHE A 18 -23.33 -18.36 3.41
N LYS A 19 -24.48 -19.03 3.59
CA LYS A 19 -25.00 -19.42 4.91
C LYS A 19 -24.05 -20.38 5.64
N VAL A 20 -23.53 -21.39 4.95
CA VAL A 20 -22.61 -22.37 5.55
C VAL A 20 -21.32 -21.68 5.98
N THR A 21 -20.75 -20.85 5.11
CA THR A 21 -19.49 -20.14 5.40
C THR A 21 -19.69 -19.08 6.49
N ALA A 22 -20.80 -18.34 6.46
CA ALA A 22 -21.10 -17.28 7.43
C ALA A 22 -21.25 -17.82 8.86
N LYS A 23 -21.73 -19.05 9.04
CA LYS A 23 -21.85 -19.70 10.36
C LYS A 23 -20.51 -20.13 10.97
N LYS A 24 -19.42 -20.18 10.19
CA LYS A 24 -18.11 -20.55 10.75
C LYS A 24 -17.66 -19.50 11.78
N LYS A 25 -17.14 -19.95 12.92
CA LYS A 25 -16.68 -19.08 14.03
C LYS A 25 -15.71 -17.99 13.55
N SER A 26 -14.81 -18.32 12.63
CA SER A 26 -13.84 -17.35 12.07
C SER A 26 -14.50 -16.19 11.31
N THR A 27 -15.72 -16.36 10.79
CA THR A 27 -16.47 -15.28 10.13
C THR A 27 -16.83 -14.17 11.12
N ILE A 28 -17.07 -14.53 12.39
CA ILE A 28 -17.55 -13.62 13.43
C ILE A 28 -16.38 -13.11 14.29
N ILE A 29 -15.48 -14.02 14.69
CA ILE A 29 -14.39 -13.71 15.63
C ILE A 29 -13.41 -12.69 15.06
N ILE A 30 -12.97 -12.86 13.80
CA ILE A 30 -11.92 -12.01 13.21
C ILE A 30 -12.40 -10.55 13.05
N PRO A 31 -13.60 -10.24 12.51
CA PRO A 31 -14.10 -8.87 12.48
C PRO A 31 -14.22 -8.23 13.85
N ILE A 32 -14.69 -8.98 14.85
CA ILE A 32 -14.81 -8.48 16.22
C ILE A 32 -13.43 -8.13 16.79
N ILE A 33 -12.40 -8.95 16.55
CA ILE A 33 -11.03 -8.65 16.99
C ILE A 33 -10.53 -7.35 16.36
N LEU A 34 -10.68 -7.17 15.04
CA LEU A 34 -10.25 -5.94 14.36
C LEU A 34 -10.98 -4.70 14.91
N LEU A 35 -12.28 -4.81 15.14
CA LEU A 35 -13.09 -3.74 15.72
C LEU A 35 -12.63 -3.41 17.15
N LEU A 36 -12.41 -4.42 18.00
CA LEU A 36 -11.95 -4.24 19.37
C LEU A 36 -10.56 -3.60 19.41
N CYS A 37 -9.62 -4.05 18.60
CA CYS A 37 -8.31 -3.41 18.47
C CYS A 37 -8.44 -1.94 18.07
N SER A 38 -9.33 -1.62 17.14
CA SER A 38 -9.57 -0.26 16.68
C SER A 38 -10.19 0.63 17.76
N LEU A 39 -11.13 0.08 18.55
CA LEU A 39 -11.73 0.78 19.70
C LEU A 39 -10.70 1.04 20.81
N ILE A 40 -9.87 0.05 21.12
CA ILE A 40 -8.78 0.20 22.11
C ILE A 40 -7.83 1.31 21.66
N LEU A 41 -7.39 1.30 20.40
CA LEU A 41 -6.51 2.34 19.86
C LEU A 41 -7.17 3.72 19.91
N CYS A 42 -8.44 3.83 19.55
CA CYS A 42 -9.18 5.10 19.66
C CYS A 42 -9.18 5.62 21.10
N PHE A 43 -9.49 4.78 22.09
CA PHE A 43 -9.47 5.18 23.49
C PHE A 43 -8.07 5.63 23.95
N VAL A 44 -7.02 4.92 23.52
CA VAL A 44 -5.63 5.31 23.80
C VAL A 44 -5.31 6.68 23.18
N PHE A 45 -5.68 6.92 21.93
CA PHE A 45 -5.42 8.21 21.26
C PHE A 45 -6.22 9.37 21.83
N VAL A 46 -7.47 9.14 22.25
CA VAL A 46 -8.27 10.14 22.97
C VAL A 46 -7.60 10.54 24.29
N GLY A 47 -7.06 9.57 25.04
CA GLY A 47 -6.38 9.82 26.31
C GLY A 47 -5.01 10.48 26.17
N THR A 48 -4.20 10.02 25.21
CA THR A 48 -2.81 10.46 25.03
C THR A 48 -2.66 11.70 24.15
N LYS A 49 -3.58 11.93 23.21
CA LYS A 49 -3.53 13.00 22.20
C LYS A 49 -2.16 13.06 21.50
N PRO A 50 -1.84 12.09 20.62
CA PRO A 50 -0.53 12.02 19.99
C PRO A 50 -0.19 13.32 19.24
N ALA A 51 1.09 13.70 19.28
CA ALA A 51 1.57 14.88 18.55
C ALA A 51 1.44 14.67 17.03
N PRO A 52 1.14 15.73 16.23
CA PRO A 52 0.91 15.60 14.79
C PRO A 52 2.02 14.93 14.00
N ARG A 53 3.28 15.07 14.43
CA ARG A 53 4.45 14.42 13.81
C ARG A 53 4.37 12.89 13.74
N TYR A 54 3.53 12.27 14.57
CA TYR A 54 3.36 10.82 14.61
C TYR A 54 2.19 10.30 13.77
N PHE A 55 1.34 11.17 13.22
CA PHE A 55 0.10 10.76 12.56
C PHE A 55 0.35 9.84 11.35
N ASN A 56 1.30 10.18 10.48
CA ASN A 56 1.62 9.36 9.31
C ASN A 56 2.15 7.97 9.68
N VAL A 57 2.97 7.87 10.73
CA VAL A 57 3.45 6.58 11.26
C VAL A 57 2.29 5.76 11.82
N ILE A 58 1.37 6.38 12.56
CA ILE A 58 0.20 5.71 13.12
C ILE A 58 -0.72 5.21 11.99
N ILE A 59 -1.00 6.04 10.99
CA ILE A 59 -1.81 5.67 9.82
C ILE A 59 -1.19 4.46 9.12
N PHE A 60 0.11 4.52 8.82
CA PHE A 60 0.83 3.43 8.18
C PHE A 60 0.77 2.13 9.00
N ALA A 61 1.10 2.19 10.29
CA ALA A 61 1.13 1.02 11.16
C ALA A 61 -0.25 0.38 11.32
N TYR A 62 -1.29 1.18 11.52
CA TYR A 62 -2.67 0.69 11.60
C TYR A 62 -3.10 0.05 10.27
N THR A 63 -2.87 0.73 9.15
CA THR A 63 -3.19 0.25 7.80
C THR A 63 -2.55 -1.10 7.52
N LEU A 64 -1.25 -1.23 7.82
CA LEU A 64 -0.50 -2.46 7.66
C LEU A 64 -1.15 -3.62 8.42
N VAL A 65 -1.50 -3.40 9.69
CA VAL A 65 -2.15 -4.43 10.52
C VAL A 65 -3.56 -4.75 10.00
N ALA A 66 -4.37 -3.75 9.67
CA ALA A 66 -5.74 -3.95 9.18
C ALA A 66 -5.77 -4.73 7.86
N ILE A 67 -4.84 -4.47 6.95
CA ILE A 67 -4.71 -5.23 5.71
C ILE A 67 -4.16 -6.64 5.98
N LEU A 68 -3.25 -6.84 6.93
CA LEU A 68 -2.84 -8.19 7.33
C LEU A 68 -4.02 -9.03 7.85
N PHE A 69 -4.90 -8.43 8.66
CA PHE A 69 -6.16 -9.07 9.06
C PHE A 69 -7.04 -9.40 7.85
N THR A 70 -7.06 -8.52 6.85
CA THR A 70 -7.81 -8.72 5.61
C THR A 70 -7.26 -9.87 4.77
N VAL A 71 -5.94 -9.96 4.64
CA VAL A 71 -5.25 -11.05 3.94
C VAL A 71 -5.53 -12.38 4.63
N LEU A 72 -5.45 -12.43 5.96
CA LEU A 72 -5.79 -13.60 6.76
C LEU A 72 -7.26 -13.99 6.57
N TYR A 73 -8.18 -13.03 6.68
CA TYR A 73 -9.61 -13.27 6.55
C TYR A 73 -9.98 -13.76 5.13
N GLY A 74 -9.47 -13.10 4.09
CA GLY A 74 -9.64 -13.47 2.69
C GLY A 74 -9.12 -14.87 2.40
N SER A 75 -7.92 -15.19 2.87
CA SER A 75 -7.33 -16.52 2.73
C SER A 75 -8.20 -17.59 3.38
N LEU A 76 -8.65 -17.38 4.63
CA LEU A 76 -9.52 -18.31 5.33
C LEU A 76 -10.86 -18.51 4.62
N LYS A 77 -11.54 -17.42 4.22
CA LYS A 77 -12.86 -17.53 3.57
C LYS A 77 -12.77 -18.18 2.20
N SER A 78 -11.70 -17.93 1.48
CA SER A 78 -11.40 -18.61 0.22
C SER A 78 -11.32 -20.12 0.43
N LEU A 79 -10.54 -20.60 1.40
CA LEU A 79 -10.43 -22.04 1.66
C LEU A 79 -11.76 -22.68 2.05
N ASN A 80 -12.53 -22.00 2.90
CA ASN A 80 -13.85 -22.46 3.32
C ASN A 80 -14.80 -22.68 2.13
N ILE A 81 -14.66 -21.89 1.06
CA ILE A 81 -15.54 -21.93 -0.11
C ILE A 81 -14.97 -22.83 -1.22
N PHE A 82 -13.66 -22.79 -1.45
CA PHE A 82 -13.05 -23.43 -2.61
C PHE A 82 -12.47 -24.81 -2.30
N LYS A 83 -12.13 -25.13 -1.04
CA LYS A 83 -11.45 -26.39 -0.70
C LYS A 83 -12.16 -27.24 0.35
N ASP A 84 -12.67 -26.64 1.41
CA ASP A 84 -13.29 -27.40 2.52
C ASP A 84 -14.51 -28.21 2.04
N LEU A 85 -15.28 -27.66 1.09
CA LEU A 85 -16.47 -28.33 0.55
C LEU A 85 -16.15 -29.60 -0.25
N GLU A 86 -14.98 -29.64 -0.88
CA GLU A 86 -14.48 -30.82 -1.58
C GLU A 86 -14.07 -31.89 -0.57
N GLN A 87 -13.38 -31.50 0.50
CA GLN A 87 -12.89 -32.40 1.55
C GLN A 87 -14.03 -32.97 2.41
N ASP A 88 -15.04 -32.17 2.72
CA ASP A 88 -16.19 -32.59 3.53
C ASP A 88 -17.21 -33.43 2.73
N GLY A 89 -16.94 -33.72 1.45
CA GLY A 89 -17.83 -34.48 0.57
C GLY A 89 -19.13 -33.75 0.18
N ILE A 90 -19.31 -32.51 0.64
CA ILE A 90 -20.47 -31.67 0.32
C ILE A 90 -20.56 -31.44 -1.19
N GLU A 91 -19.42 -31.29 -1.86
CA GLU A 91 -19.35 -31.07 -3.31
C GLU A 91 -19.80 -32.29 -4.12
N LEU A 92 -19.55 -33.51 -3.64
CA LEU A 92 -20.08 -34.74 -4.25
C LEU A 92 -21.61 -34.80 -4.21
N ILE A 93 -22.21 -34.37 -3.09
CA ILE A 93 -23.67 -34.28 -2.92
C ILE A 93 -24.26 -33.17 -3.80
N ILE A 94 -23.49 -32.12 -4.11
CA ILE A 94 -23.91 -31.06 -5.02
C ILE A 94 -23.84 -31.54 -6.48
N PHE A 95 -22.83 -32.32 -6.85
CA PHE A 95 -22.69 -32.88 -8.20
C PHE A 95 -23.76 -33.90 -8.55
N SER A 96 -24.41 -34.53 -7.57
CA SER A 96 -25.58 -35.39 -7.83
C SER A 96 -26.86 -34.59 -8.12
N LYS A 97 -26.87 -33.27 -7.90
CA LYS A 97 -28.00 -32.39 -8.25
C LYS A 97 -27.87 -31.86 -9.68
N PRO A 98 -28.98 -31.52 -10.36
CA PRO A 98 -28.96 -30.98 -11.73
C PRO A 98 -28.53 -29.50 -11.75
N ILE A 99 -27.30 -29.22 -11.29
CA ILE A 99 -26.68 -27.89 -11.28
C ILE A 99 -25.53 -27.89 -12.29
N SER A 100 -25.47 -26.89 -13.16
CA SER A 100 -24.39 -26.79 -14.13
C SER A 100 -23.06 -26.43 -13.47
N ARG A 101 -21.94 -26.95 -13.99
CA ARG A 101 -20.59 -26.63 -13.49
C ARG A 101 -20.31 -25.12 -13.49
N LYS A 102 -20.81 -24.39 -14.50
CA LYS A 102 -20.71 -22.93 -14.57
C LYS A 102 -21.43 -22.25 -13.40
N ALA A 103 -22.63 -22.70 -13.04
CA ALA A 103 -23.37 -22.14 -11.91
C ALA A 103 -22.66 -22.42 -10.57
N ILE A 104 -21.98 -23.56 -10.44
CA ILE A 104 -21.17 -23.87 -9.25
C ILE A 104 -19.99 -22.91 -9.12
N ILE A 105 -19.19 -22.75 -10.17
CA ILE A 105 -18.02 -21.85 -10.17
C ILE A 105 -18.45 -20.42 -9.86
N TRP A 106 -19.47 -19.90 -10.56
CA TRP A 106 -19.96 -18.55 -10.33
C TRP A 106 -20.59 -18.38 -8.95
N GLY A 107 -21.29 -19.39 -8.43
CA GLY A 107 -21.81 -19.35 -7.06
C GLY A 107 -20.69 -19.23 -6.02
N LYS A 108 -19.60 -20.00 -6.15
CA LYS A 108 -18.42 -19.88 -5.28
C LYS A 108 -17.83 -18.47 -5.33
N ILE A 109 -17.60 -17.94 -6.53
CA ILE A 109 -17.08 -16.58 -6.74
C ILE A 109 -18.01 -15.53 -6.11
N LEU A 110 -19.32 -15.58 -6.39
CA LEU A 110 -20.28 -14.62 -5.84
C LEU A 110 -20.36 -14.68 -4.32
N SER A 111 -20.36 -15.88 -3.73
CA SER A 111 -20.37 -16.05 -2.27
C SER A 111 -19.10 -15.49 -1.63
N PHE A 112 -17.95 -15.73 -2.24
CA PHE A 112 -16.67 -15.20 -1.77
C PHE A 112 -16.65 -13.67 -1.79
N ASN A 113 -17.03 -13.05 -2.91
CA ASN A 113 -17.08 -11.59 -3.02
C ASN A 113 -18.13 -10.96 -2.08
N SER A 114 -19.27 -11.61 -1.86
CA SER A 114 -20.30 -11.12 -0.93
C SER A 114 -19.81 -11.08 0.51
N LEU A 115 -19.07 -12.12 0.95
CA LEU A 115 -18.41 -12.10 2.26
C LEU A 115 -17.28 -11.06 2.31
N GLY A 116 -16.56 -10.86 1.21
CA GLY A 116 -15.56 -9.80 1.06
C GLY A 116 -16.14 -8.41 1.25
N LEU A 117 -17.30 -8.12 0.68
CA LEU A 117 -18.00 -6.85 0.87
C LEU A 117 -18.38 -6.64 2.34
N ILE A 118 -18.91 -7.65 3.01
CA ILE A 118 -19.24 -7.57 4.44
C ILE A 118 -17.98 -7.29 5.27
N TRP A 119 -16.88 -8.02 5.03
CA TRP A 119 -15.60 -7.77 5.69
C TRP A 119 -15.12 -6.34 5.48
N THR A 120 -15.19 -5.87 4.24
CA THR A 120 -14.76 -4.53 3.85
C THR A 120 -15.54 -3.45 4.62
N LEU A 121 -16.85 -3.65 4.82
CA LEU A 121 -17.65 -2.75 5.66
C LEU A 121 -17.20 -2.73 7.12
N PHE A 122 -16.85 -3.89 7.70
CA PHE A 122 -16.30 -3.94 9.06
C PHE A 122 -14.94 -3.25 9.17
N ALA A 123 -14.06 -3.49 8.21
CA ALA A 123 -12.75 -2.87 8.17
C ALA A 123 -12.83 -1.35 7.92
N PHE A 124 -13.82 -0.91 7.14
CA PHE A 124 -14.14 0.49 6.92
C PHE A 124 -14.58 1.19 8.20
N VAL A 125 -15.53 0.60 8.95
CA VAL A 125 -15.95 1.14 10.25
C VAL A 125 -14.77 1.20 11.21
N SER A 126 -13.94 0.16 11.23
CA SER A 126 -12.71 0.11 12.05
C SER A 126 -11.74 1.23 11.67
N SER A 127 -11.57 1.48 10.38
CA SER A 127 -10.71 2.54 9.83
C SER A 127 -11.22 3.94 10.19
N ILE A 128 -12.54 4.17 10.12
CA ILE A 128 -13.16 5.44 10.56
C ILE A 128 -12.83 5.71 12.03
N ILE A 129 -12.97 4.71 12.89
CA ILE A 129 -12.72 4.83 14.33
C ILE A 129 -11.29 5.33 14.58
N VAL A 130 -10.29 4.74 13.92
CA VAL A 130 -8.88 5.11 14.14
C VAL A 130 -8.50 6.40 13.40
N TYR A 131 -8.81 6.52 12.10
CA TYR A 131 -8.40 7.67 11.30
C TYR A 131 -9.03 8.98 11.76
N SER A 132 -10.20 8.95 12.39
CA SER A 132 -10.81 10.15 12.97
C SER A 132 -9.95 10.82 14.06
N GLN A 133 -9.03 10.07 14.69
CA GLN A 133 -8.16 10.57 15.75
C GLN A 133 -6.85 11.17 15.22
N VAL A 134 -6.44 10.80 14.01
CA VAL A 134 -5.11 11.14 13.45
C VAL A 134 -5.18 11.89 12.12
N SER A 135 -6.37 12.14 11.58
CA SER A 135 -6.56 12.90 10.34
C SER A 135 -7.82 13.76 10.43
N LYS A 136 -7.82 14.90 9.72
CA LYS A 136 -8.94 15.86 9.69
C LYS A 136 -9.22 16.33 8.27
N GLY A 137 -10.44 16.83 8.05
CA GLY A 137 -10.86 17.44 6.79
C GLY A 137 -10.80 16.49 5.60
N ASN A 138 -10.31 16.97 4.46
CA ASN A 138 -10.27 16.21 3.20
C ASN A 138 -9.39 14.95 3.29
N MET A 139 -8.29 15.02 4.04
CA MET A 139 -7.37 13.89 4.23
C MET A 139 -8.09 12.70 4.86
N PHE A 140 -8.91 12.94 5.88
CA PHE A 140 -9.70 11.89 6.54
C PHE A 140 -10.66 11.21 5.55
N GLY A 141 -11.38 12.00 4.75
CA GLY A 141 -12.28 11.47 3.73
C GLY A 141 -11.56 10.57 2.71
N TYR A 142 -10.37 10.99 2.27
CA TYR A 142 -9.56 10.21 1.33
C TYR A 142 -9.08 8.87 1.94
N LEU A 143 -8.53 8.89 3.16
CA LEU A 143 -8.09 7.67 3.85
C LEU A 143 -9.23 6.67 4.04
N VAL A 144 -10.40 7.16 4.43
CA VAL A 144 -11.58 6.33 4.67
C VAL A 144 -12.11 5.71 3.36
N LEU A 145 -12.16 6.47 2.26
CA LEU A 145 -12.55 5.93 0.95
C LEU A 145 -11.53 4.90 0.42
N LEU A 146 -10.23 5.20 0.53
CA LEU A 146 -9.19 4.24 0.19
C LEU A 146 -9.30 2.96 0.99
N SER A 147 -9.71 3.02 2.26
CA SER A 147 -9.88 1.82 3.09
C SER A 147 -10.90 0.84 2.48
N LEU A 148 -12.02 1.31 1.90
CA LEU A 148 -12.96 0.43 1.22
C LEU A 148 -12.30 -0.33 0.05
N VAL A 149 -11.64 0.42 -0.83
CA VAL A 149 -11.07 -0.13 -2.06
C VAL A 149 -9.91 -1.07 -1.74
N ALA A 150 -8.98 -0.63 -0.87
CA ALA A 150 -7.81 -1.39 -0.49
C ALA A 150 -8.17 -2.71 0.19
N HIS A 151 -9.11 -2.69 1.15
CA HIS A 151 -9.50 -3.90 1.87
C HIS A 151 -10.26 -4.88 0.97
N PHE A 152 -11.14 -4.39 0.08
CA PHE A 152 -11.84 -5.27 -0.86
C PHE A 152 -10.87 -5.93 -1.86
N LEU A 153 -9.95 -5.15 -2.43
CA LEU A 153 -8.95 -5.67 -3.37
C LEU A 153 -7.96 -6.62 -2.68
N ALA A 154 -7.49 -6.30 -1.48
CA ALA A 154 -6.62 -7.19 -0.72
C ALA A 154 -7.35 -8.51 -0.37
N TYR A 155 -8.60 -8.43 0.09
CA TYR A 155 -9.41 -9.62 0.40
C TYR A 155 -9.52 -10.55 -0.82
N THR A 156 -9.86 -9.97 -1.98
CA THR A 156 -10.10 -10.74 -3.20
C THR A 156 -8.82 -11.32 -3.77
N ILE A 157 -7.78 -10.50 -3.99
CA ILE A 157 -6.52 -10.93 -4.59
C ILE A 157 -5.84 -12.01 -3.75
N PHE A 158 -5.62 -11.74 -2.45
CA PHE A 158 -4.94 -12.71 -1.60
C PHE A 158 -5.79 -13.93 -1.29
N GLY A 159 -7.11 -13.80 -1.24
CA GLY A 159 -7.99 -14.95 -1.13
C GLY A 159 -7.95 -15.85 -2.36
N TYR A 160 -7.94 -15.30 -3.57
CA TYR A 160 -7.77 -16.12 -4.79
C TYR A 160 -6.39 -16.77 -4.86
N ILE A 161 -5.32 -16.06 -4.49
CA ILE A 161 -3.98 -16.65 -4.36
C ILE A 161 -4.01 -17.84 -3.38
N ALA A 162 -4.63 -17.68 -2.21
CA ALA A 162 -4.79 -18.76 -1.24
C ALA A 162 -5.57 -19.95 -1.84
N ALA A 163 -6.65 -19.70 -2.58
CA ALA A 163 -7.42 -20.76 -3.25
C ALA A 163 -6.54 -21.59 -4.19
N LEU A 164 -5.77 -20.90 -5.04
CA LEU A 164 -4.89 -21.51 -6.04
C LEU A 164 -3.75 -22.31 -5.39
N ILE A 165 -3.13 -21.78 -4.35
CA ILE A 165 -2.10 -22.50 -3.58
C ILE A 165 -2.72 -23.75 -2.94
N ALA A 166 -3.90 -23.62 -2.36
CA ALA A 166 -4.56 -24.72 -1.69
C ALA A 166 -4.90 -25.85 -2.65
N TYR A 167 -5.29 -25.53 -3.89
CA TYR A 167 -5.58 -26.54 -4.90
C TYR A 167 -4.36 -27.45 -5.17
N LYS A 168 -3.15 -26.88 -5.17
CA LYS A 168 -1.91 -27.64 -5.45
C LYS A 168 -1.23 -28.24 -4.22
N VAL A 169 -1.41 -27.64 -3.05
CA VAL A 169 -0.66 -27.99 -1.84
C VAL A 169 -1.61 -28.39 -0.71
N ASN A 170 -1.58 -27.70 0.43
CA ASN A 170 -2.46 -27.95 1.57
C ASN A 170 -3.04 -26.63 2.10
N GLN A 171 -4.11 -26.72 2.88
CA GLN A 171 -4.79 -25.54 3.43
C GLN A 171 -3.89 -24.72 4.37
N LYS A 172 -3.04 -25.39 5.15
CA LYS A 172 -2.17 -24.72 6.13
C LYS A 172 -1.19 -23.77 5.41
N ILE A 173 -0.49 -24.27 4.40
CA ILE A 173 0.43 -23.49 3.57
C ILE A 173 -0.30 -22.38 2.83
N ALA A 174 -1.50 -22.65 2.32
CA ALA A 174 -2.30 -21.67 1.59
C ALA A 174 -2.72 -20.44 2.43
N ILE A 175 -2.89 -20.58 3.74
CA ILE A 175 -3.14 -19.45 4.66
C ILE A 175 -1.83 -18.74 4.99
N THR A 176 -0.79 -19.51 5.28
CA THR A 176 0.47 -18.98 5.81
C THR A 176 1.25 -18.17 4.77
N VAL A 177 1.31 -18.64 3.52
CA VAL A 177 2.12 -18.02 2.46
C VAL A 177 1.71 -16.57 2.18
N PRO A 178 0.42 -16.24 1.93
CA PRO A 178 -0.01 -14.85 1.75
C PRO A 178 0.41 -13.93 2.89
N ILE A 179 0.32 -14.39 4.14
CA ILE A 179 0.62 -13.58 5.34
C ILE A 179 2.13 -13.36 5.49
N ILE A 180 2.92 -14.43 5.38
CA ILE A 180 4.38 -14.36 5.51
C ILE A 180 5.00 -13.53 4.40
N ILE A 181 4.43 -13.54 3.20
CA ILE A 181 4.93 -12.71 2.09
C ILE A 181 4.47 -11.26 2.24
N PHE A 182 3.23 -11.03 2.70
CA PHE A 182 2.67 -9.68 2.77
C PHE A 182 3.48 -8.74 3.67
N ALA A 183 3.74 -9.14 4.92
CA ALA A 183 4.37 -8.23 5.90
C ALA A 183 5.80 -7.79 5.50
N PRO A 184 6.73 -8.69 5.13
CA PRO A 184 8.07 -8.30 4.70
C PRO A 184 8.06 -7.48 3.41
N MET A 185 7.16 -7.77 2.47
CA MET A 185 7.06 -6.97 1.25
C MET A 185 6.51 -5.57 1.51
N ALA A 186 5.54 -5.43 2.41
CA ALA A 186 5.00 -4.13 2.78
C ALA A 186 6.02 -3.28 3.56
N ILE A 187 6.70 -3.87 4.55
CA ILE A 187 7.72 -3.18 5.35
C ILE A 187 8.97 -2.88 4.53
N GLY A 188 9.40 -3.83 3.69
CA GLY A 188 10.59 -3.69 2.83
C GLY A 188 10.48 -2.50 1.88
N GLY A 189 9.30 -2.24 1.33
CA GLY A 189 9.09 -1.07 0.47
C GLY A 189 9.27 0.25 1.22
N GLY A 190 8.76 0.34 2.45
CA GLY A 190 8.98 1.51 3.30
C GLY A 190 10.45 1.69 3.71
N PHE A 191 11.17 0.60 3.97
CA PHE A 191 12.61 0.65 4.26
C PHE A 191 13.43 1.10 3.04
N ILE A 192 13.12 0.59 1.85
CA ILE A 192 13.77 1.00 0.60
C ILE A 192 13.45 2.47 0.30
N PHE A 193 12.19 2.89 0.47
CA PHE A 193 11.79 4.29 0.33
C PHE A 193 12.60 5.18 1.28
N ALA A 194 12.77 4.74 2.52
CA ALA A 194 13.49 5.52 3.52
C ALA A 194 14.97 5.74 3.22
N ASN A 195 15.57 4.86 2.41
CA ASN A 195 16.95 4.93 1.96
C ASN A 195 17.07 5.38 0.49
N SER A 196 15.96 5.78 -0.14
CA SER A 196 15.94 6.26 -1.52
C SER A 196 15.79 7.78 -1.53
N THR A 197 16.43 8.43 -2.51
CA THR A 197 16.32 9.86 -2.75
C THR A 197 15.85 10.09 -4.18
N SER A 198 15.10 11.17 -4.41
CA SER A 198 14.73 11.55 -5.76
C SER A 198 15.98 11.95 -6.55
N THR A 199 15.97 11.71 -7.86
CA THR A 199 17.05 12.13 -8.77
C THR A 199 17.35 13.61 -8.62
N ASN A 200 16.28 14.39 -8.50
CA ASN A 200 16.28 15.83 -8.29
C ASN A 200 17.03 16.24 -7.01
N GLU A 201 16.68 15.63 -5.88
CA GLU A 201 17.32 15.90 -4.59
C GLU A 201 18.80 15.46 -4.56
N ASN A 202 19.11 14.29 -5.11
CA ASN A 202 20.49 13.82 -5.14
C ASN A 202 21.36 14.66 -6.10
N PHE A 203 20.78 15.15 -7.21
CA PHE A 203 21.48 16.05 -8.11
C PHE A 203 21.74 17.40 -7.45
N ALA A 204 20.76 17.92 -6.71
CA ALA A 204 20.89 19.12 -5.92
C ALA A 204 21.99 19.02 -4.85
N HIS A 205 22.10 17.87 -4.18
CA HIS A 205 23.16 17.60 -3.21
C HIS A 205 24.57 17.79 -3.81
N TYR A 206 24.81 17.25 -5.01
CA TYR A 206 26.10 17.41 -5.70
C TYR A 206 26.35 18.83 -6.19
N ILE A 207 25.33 19.54 -6.68
CA ILE A 207 25.49 20.91 -7.18
C ILE A 207 25.71 21.89 -6.02
N ASN A 208 25.03 21.69 -4.89
CA ASN A 208 25.12 22.55 -3.70
C ASN A 208 26.27 22.19 -2.77
N SER A 209 27.11 21.23 -3.15
CA SER A 209 28.31 20.88 -2.40
C SER A 209 29.20 22.10 -2.23
N LYS A 210 29.44 22.50 -0.97
CA LYS A 210 30.10 23.78 -0.64
C LYS A 210 31.57 23.76 -1.02
N TYR A 211 32.01 24.79 -1.74
CA TYR A 211 33.42 24.98 -2.09
C TYR A 211 33.84 26.44 -1.96
N LYS A 212 34.74 26.70 -1.00
CA LYS A 212 35.09 28.07 -0.56
C LYS A 212 35.90 28.88 -1.59
N TYR A 213 36.55 28.21 -2.56
CA TYR A 213 37.41 28.88 -3.53
C TYR A 213 36.68 29.26 -4.83
N HIS A 214 35.42 28.87 -4.98
CA HIS A 214 34.57 29.29 -6.08
C HIS A 214 33.70 30.48 -5.68
N ARG A 215 33.45 31.39 -6.64
CA ARG A 215 32.67 32.61 -6.40
C ARG A 215 31.21 32.32 -6.06
N ALA A 216 30.64 31.24 -6.60
CA ALA A 216 29.27 30.79 -6.27
C ALA A 216 29.21 30.02 -4.93
N GLY A 217 30.35 29.79 -4.27
CA GLY A 217 30.41 29.04 -3.02
C GLY A 217 30.13 27.55 -3.13
N ASN A 218 30.03 27.00 -4.35
CA ASN A 218 29.79 25.58 -4.62
C ASN A 218 30.81 24.98 -5.60
N GLU A 219 30.92 23.64 -5.61
CA GLU A 219 31.88 22.88 -6.42
C GLU A 219 31.69 23.12 -7.93
N VAL A 220 30.45 23.30 -8.40
CA VAL A 220 30.14 23.57 -9.82
C VAL A 220 30.53 25.00 -10.24
N ASN A 221 30.71 25.92 -9.29
CA ASN A 221 30.83 27.36 -9.54
C ASN A 221 29.69 27.89 -10.42
N SER A 222 28.45 27.54 -10.10
CA SER A 222 27.25 27.97 -10.83
C SER A 222 26.20 28.50 -9.89
N GLU A 223 25.47 29.51 -10.33
CA GLU A 223 24.26 29.96 -9.65
C GLU A 223 23.12 29.01 -9.97
N VAL A 224 22.32 28.66 -8.97
CA VAL A 224 21.20 27.73 -9.10
C VAL A 224 19.93 28.41 -8.62
N PHE A 225 18.88 28.34 -9.42
CA PHE A 225 17.57 28.84 -9.04
C PHE A 225 16.47 27.88 -9.44
N TYR A 226 15.46 27.82 -8.58
CA TYR A 226 14.25 27.05 -8.82
C TYR A 226 13.16 28.01 -9.28
N LEU A 227 12.52 27.73 -10.43
CA LEU A 227 11.34 28.47 -10.83
C LEU A 227 10.12 27.81 -10.17
N ASN A 228 9.51 28.52 -9.23
CA ASN A 228 8.34 28.09 -8.45
C ASN A 228 7.03 28.04 -9.28
N LYS A 229 7.10 27.47 -10.48
CA LYS A 229 5.95 27.21 -11.38
C LYS A 229 5.81 25.71 -11.67
N ASN A 230 5.83 24.88 -10.62
CA ASN A 230 5.39 23.48 -10.62
C ASN A 230 5.97 22.54 -11.71
N ASP A 231 7.09 22.90 -12.32
CA ASP A 231 7.64 22.17 -13.48
C ASP A 231 8.84 21.29 -13.12
N ASP A 232 9.23 21.19 -11.85
CA ASP A 232 10.39 20.41 -11.37
C ASP A 232 11.68 20.64 -12.20
N LYS A 233 11.89 21.87 -12.66
CA LYS A 233 13.00 22.27 -13.53
C LYS A 233 14.08 23.02 -12.74
N TYR A 234 15.29 22.49 -12.82
CA TYR A 234 16.50 23.17 -12.37
C TYR A 234 17.03 24.10 -13.45
N TYR A 235 17.34 25.33 -13.06
CA TYR A 235 18.09 26.24 -13.89
C TYR A 235 19.45 26.46 -13.27
N LEU A 236 20.48 26.21 -14.08
CA LEU A 236 21.87 26.42 -13.74
C LEU A 236 22.38 27.53 -14.63
N VAL A 237 23.01 28.53 -14.03
CA VAL A 237 23.67 29.62 -14.76
C VAL A 237 25.16 29.58 -14.44
N PRO A 238 26.04 29.56 -15.47
CA PRO A 238 27.48 29.61 -15.23
C PRO A 238 27.84 30.93 -14.54
N ASN A 239 28.70 30.87 -13.53
CA ASN A 239 29.12 32.08 -12.83
C ASN A 239 30.05 32.94 -13.72
N GLY A 240 29.73 34.23 -13.86
CA GLY A 240 30.52 35.23 -14.59
C GLY A 240 29.67 36.09 -15.53
N ILE A 241 29.89 37.42 -15.50
CA ILE A 241 29.07 38.43 -16.19
C ILE A 241 28.99 38.22 -17.72
N ASN A 242 30.02 37.60 -18.33
CA ASN A 242 30.11 37.36 -19.78
C ASN A 242 30.06 35.87 -20.17
N ASN A 243 29.75 34.97 -19.23
CA ASN A 243 29.77 33.54 -19.49
C ASN A 243 28.42 33.09 -20.05
N ASN A 244 28.38 32.82 -21.36
CA ASN A 244 27.17 32.33 -22.03
C ASN A 244 27.09 30.79 -22.06
N LYS A 245 28.13 30.09 -21.59
CA LYS A 245 28.25 28.63 -21.60
C LYS A 245 29.00 28.14 -20.36
N PHE A 246 28.70 26.93 -19.93
CA PHE A 246 29.49 26.21 -18.95
C PHE A 246 30.87 25.86 -19.51
N SER A 247 31.91 25.95 -18.68
CA SER A 247 33.25 25.48 -19.03
C SER A 247 33.29 23.96 -19.15
N ASP A 248 34.34 23.41 -19.78
CA ASP A 248 34.49 21.96 -19.93
C ASP A 248 34.53 21.24 -18.57
N VAL A 249 35.16 21.85 -17.56
CA VAL A 249 35.21 21.32 -16.20
C VAL A 249 33.83 21.29 -15.56
N GLN A 250 33.04 22.35 -15.75
CA GLN A 250 31.65 22.41 -15.25
C GLN A 250 30.77 21.37 -15.94
N ASN A 251 30.88 21.24 -17.26
CA ASN A 251 30.15 20.22 -18.00
C ASN A 251 30.53 18.81 -17.55
N GLN A 252 31.82 18.53 -17.31
CA GLN A 252 32.27 17.25 -16.79
C GLN A 252 31.68 16.96 -15.41
N TYR A 253 31.70 17.92 -14.50
CA TYR A 253 31.12 17.76 -13.17
C TYR A 253 29.60 17.54 -13.24
N LEU A 254 28.87 18.35 -14.00
CA LEU A 254 27.42 18.23 -14.16
C LEU A 254 27.04 16.87 -14.76
N ASN A 255 27.77 16.40 -15.76
CA ASN A 255 27.56 15.06 -16.33
C ASN A 255 27.84 13.95 -15.31
N LEU A 256 28.86 14.10 -14.46
CA LEU A 256 29.18 13.15 -13.41
C LEU A 256 28.10 13.13 -12.32
N ALA A 257 27.67 14.30 -11.86
CA ALA A 257 26.57 14.46 -10.91
C ALA A 257 25.28 13.83 -11.46
N TRP A 258 24.92 14.14 -12.71
CA TRP A 258 23.76 13.54 -13.37
C TRP A 258 23.86 12.01 -13.45
N LYS A 259 25.05 11.49 -13.81
CA LYS A 259 25.28 10.03 -13.88
C LYS A 259 25.03 9.35 -12.53
N TYR A 260 25.41 9.96 -11.41
CA TYR A 260 25.18 9.39 -10.07
C TYR A 260 23.74 9.59 -9.58
N SER A 261 23.06 10.66 -10.00
CA SER A 261 21.70 10.98 -9.53
C SER A 261 20.58 10.33 -10.35
N ASN A 262 20.79 10.07 -11.64
CA ASN A 262 19.74 9.58 -12.55
C ASN A 262 19.18 8.20 -12.14
N SER A 263 19.93 7.41 -11.36
CA SER A 263 19.47 6.10 -10.88
C SER A 263 19.03 6.05 -9.41
N SER A 264 19.01 7.18 -8.69
CA SER A 264 18.81 7.20 -7.23
C SER A 264 17.44 6.71 -6.76
N ALA A 265 16.40 6.91 -7.57
CA ALA A 265 15.05 6.43 -7.27
C ALA A 265 14.73 5.05 -7.88
N ASN A 266 15.61 4.49 -8.72
CA ASN A 266 15.28 3.31 -9.54
C ASN A 266 14.97 2.07 -8.71
N GLU A 267 15.67 1.86 -7.60
CA GLU A 267 15.45 0.68 -6.74
C GLU A 267 14.09 0.73 -6.08
N TRP A 268 13.75 1.86 -5.46
CA TRP A 268 12.43 2.07 -4.86
C TRP A 268 11.33 1.99 -5.92
N GLN A 269 11.50 2.62 -7.09
CA GLN A 269 10.51 2.54 -8.17
C GLN A 269 10.28 1.09 -8.61
N LYS A 270 11.34 0.34 -8.92
CA LYS A 270 11.20 -1.07 -9.31
C LYS A 270 10.52 -1.88 -8.22
N TYR A 271 10.89 -1.66 -6.96
CA TYR A 271 10.27 -2.34 -5.84
C TYR A 271 8.79 -1.98 -5.71
N SER A 272 8.45 -0.70 -5.81
CA SER A 272 7.09 -0.19 -5.63
C SER A 272 6.14 -0.74 -6.69
N TRP A 273 6.60 -0.92 -7.93
CA TRP A 273 5.83 -1.55 -9.01
C TRP A 273 5.67 -3.08 -8.84
N LEU A 274 6.69 -3.77 -8.33
CA LEU A 274 6.68 -5.23 -8.22
C LEU A 274 6.04 -5.73 -6.91
N ALA A 275 6.19 -4.96 -5.82
CA ALA A 275 5.73 -5.34 -4.50
C ALA A 275 4.31 -4.84 -4.24
N MET A 276 3.31 -5.54 -4.77
CA MET A 276 1.90 -5.24 -4.51
C MET A 276 1.54 -5.08 -3.02
N PRO A 277 2.05 -5.90 -2.06
CA PRO A 277 1.78 -5.68 -0.64
C PRO A 277 2.18 -4.29 -0.13
N TYR A 278 3.26 -3.73 -0.64
CA TYR A 278 3.70 -2.37 -0.30
C TYR A 278 2.68 -1.33 -0.78
N GLN A 279 2.21 -1.43 -2.03
CA GLN A 279 1.21 -0.51 -2.58
C GLN A 279 -0.09 -0.49 -1.78
N PHE A 280 -0.52 -1.63 -1.25
CA PHE A 280 -1.72 -1.70 -0.42
C PHE A 280 -1.64 -0.84 0.85
N VAL A 281 -0.43 -0.58 1.35
CA VAL A 281 -0.19 0.24 2.55
C VAL A 281 0.26 1.65 2.19
N ASP A 282 1.15 1.79 1.20
CA ASP A 282 1.77 3.06 0.80
C ASP A 282 0.78 4.08 0.24
N ILE A 283 -0.32 3.64 -0.38
CA ILE A 283 -1.38 4.55 -0.87
C ILE A 283 -2.03 5.40 0.24
N PHE A 284 -1.88 5.00 1.52
CA PHE A 284 -2.34 5.77 2.67
C PHE A 284 -1.32 6.84 3.13
N ASN A 285 -0.10 6.84 2.59
CA ASN A 285 0.93 7.85 2.80
C ASN A 285 0.73 9.05 1.86
N ILE A 286 -0.36 9.80 2.06
CA ILE A 286 -0.81 10.88 1.17
C ILE A 286 0.26 11.97 0.98
N GLU A 287 0.97 12.29 2.06
CA GLU A 287 1.98 13.34 2.06
C GLU A 287 3.33 12.87 1.48
N ASN A 288 3.41 11.61 1.03
CA ASN A 288 4.62 10.95 0.52
C ASN A 288 5.83 11.16 1.43
N GLN A 289 5.61 11.09 2.74
CA GLN A 289 6.65 11.32 3.72
C GLN A 289 7.38 10.03 4.02
N ASN A 290 8.68 10.15 4.30
CA ASN A 290 9.45 9.02 4.80
C ASN A 290 8.99 8.69 6.22
N ILE A 291 8.21 7.61 6.33
CA ILE A 291 7.60 7.14 7.57
C ILE A 291 8.68 6.79 8.62
N PHE A 292 9.88 6.41 8.17
CA PHE A 292 10.99 6.05 9.05
C PHE A 292 11.94 7.21 9.36
N SER A 293 11.97 8.29 8.56
CA SER A 293 12.82 9.46 8.87
C SER A 293 12.32 10.24 10.09
N ASN A 294 11.03 10.17 10.41
CA ASN A 294 10.48 10.81 11.62
C ASN A 294 10.96 10.12 12.93
N LEU A 295 11.64 8.98 12.83
CA LEU A 295 12.29 8.27 13.95
C LEU A 295 13.78 8.61 14.08
N SER A 296 14.42 9.10 13.02
CA SER A 296 15.80 9.59 13.05
C SER A 296 15.82 11.08 13.41
N SER A 297 16.65 11.46 14.39
CA SER A 297 16.83 12.86 14.84
C SER A 297 17.45 13.79 13.80
N ASP A 298 17.96 13.23 12.71
CA ASP A 298 18.58 14.01 11.65
C ASP A 298 17.48 14.44 10.70
N SER A 299 17.12 15.73 10.76
CA SER A 299 16.42 16.35 9.64
C SER A 299 17.25 16.08 8.40
N ILE A 300 16.74 15.25 7.49
CA ILE A 300 17.30 15.13 6.15
C ILE A 300 17.25 16.56 5.59
N ASN A 301 18.39 17.25 5.63
CA ASN A 301 18.52 18.58 5.07
C ASN A 301 18.24 18.43 3.59
N ASN A 302 17.02 18.78 3.21
CA ASN A 302 16.59 18.78 1.84
C ASN A 302 17.52 19.73 1.09
N SER A 303 18.42 19.21 0.27
CA SER A 303 19.44 19.95 -0.47
C SER A 303 18.79 20.98 -1.37
N LEU A 304 17.55 20.71 -1.79
CA LEU A 304 16.62 21.63 -2.44
C LEU A 304 16.28 22.89 -1.63
N SER A 305 16.24 22.83 -0.29
CA SER A 305 15.92 23.98 0.56
C SER A 305 16.95 25.11 0.51
N ASN A 306 18.13 24.85 -0.08
CA ASN A 306 19.15 25.87 -0.30
C ASN A 306 18.89 26.71 -1.56
N TYR A 307 17.88 26.39 -2.36
CA TYR A 307 17.54 27.15 -3.55
C TYR A 307 16.56 28.29 -3.26
N LEU A 308 16.81 29.43 -3.91
CA LEU A 308 15.84 30.52 -3.96
C LEU A 308 14.53 29.99 -4.55
N TYR A 309 13.43 30.23 -3.84
CA TYR A 309 12.05 29.86 -4.18
C TYR A 309 11.66 28.36 -4.05
N TYR A 310 12.39 27.57 -3.24
CA TYR A 310 11.92 26.26 -2.77
C TYR A 310 10.88 26.38 -1.65
#